data_AF-A0A7C7JEW4-F1
#
_entry.id   AF-A0A7C7JEW4-F1
#
_cell.length_a   1.000
_cell.length_b   1.000
_cell.length_c   1.000
_cell.angle_alpha   90.00
_cell.angle_beta   90.00
_cell.angle_gamma   90.00
#
_symmetry.space_group_name_H-M   'P 1'
#
loop_
_entity.id
_entity.type
_entity.pdbx_description
1 polymer ?
#
loop_
_entity_poly.entity_id
_entity_poly.type
_entity_poly.pdbx_seq_one_letter_code
_entity_poly.pdbx_strand_id
1 'polypeptide(L)'
;MKARLLSLLCFSLLTTLPSTLVSEEETEETEEIVVVASRIPTVASEVIGSVNSISSDDLDLQMIDGLDELVRFIPGVSSHKENQYGRSFTDDLHIRGIHGGVIYLIDGQRISDTYVGYGRDIVDTDLLKKVEIMKGPSSVEYGSDGLSGAVAYITKDPSDLVEEGDSYLSINASTQQSNNQEKVNFLTALSRENIEGLLQLVNRSLGETEIHGDFGLEANPFEGTQKSLLAKTFFHSSDTSTFSLAVDMQKWDGDWIVNTEKGFVYFPAPRAVSSSLGEDEGSRERISFKIDLSPKDTSLMDTGSFTLYIQDTDQQQVTVQQQVSFLNGMQAAPTPTMRISNFQFNQSLEGMTLQAYKASAKHQMVYGFDYEKTETTRPRMRFETNLMTGTVSFSVDGETYPNKTFPDSESVRKALFFNDRINLSDNQILSLGFRYDDYEMNTTTDTLFLNGNSLAYQIKDVGDSETSLKVGYLYDISPNLTFYSQYSEGFRAPDYENANTVFTNFAYRYTVRPNPNLQSETSKSYEAGFRGQQDQGDWELAIYKNKVKDFINAEAIGFS
;
A
#
# COMPACT_ATOMS: atom_id res chain seq x y z
N MET A 1 9.55 -36.68 -39.12
CA MET A 1 8.98 -38.00 -39.46
C MET A 1 10.10 -39.04 -39.49
N LYS A 2 10.32 -39.77 -38.39
CA LYS A 2 11.08 -41.04 -38.32
C LYS A 2 10.73 -41.70 -36.98
N ALA A 3 9.87 -42.71 -37.06
CA ALA A 3 9.51 -43.60 -35.96
C ALA A 3 10.60 -44.66 -35.76
N ARG A 4 10.86 -45.06 -34.51
CA ARG A 4 11.26 -46.44 -34.19
C ARG A 4 10.67 -46.88 -32.85
N LEU A 5 10.25 -48.14 -32.90
CA LEU A 5 9.45 -48.92 -31.97
C LEU A 5 10.29 -49.58 -30.86
N LEU A 6 9.62 -49.79 -29.71
CA LEU A 6 9.69 -50.92 -28.76
C LEU A 6 11.03 -51.36 -28.13
N SER A 7 11.05 -51.36 -26.79
CA SER A 7 11.13 -52.62 -26.03
C SER A 7 10.76 -52.42 -24.54
N LEU A 8 9.69 -53.09 -24.11
CA LEU A 8 9.41 -53.37 -22.69
C LEU A 8 10.55 -54.18 -22.08
N LEU A 9 10.96 -53.84 -20.87
CA LEU A 9 11.50 -54.82 -19.94
C LEU A 9 10.94 -54.53 -18.53
N CYS A 10 10.08 -55.43 -18.05
CA CYS A 10 9.67 -55.50 -16.66
C CYS A 10 10.89 -55.81 -15.79
N PHE A 11 11.13 -55.01 -14.75
CA PHE A 11 11.92 -55.42 -13.61
C PHE A 11 11.12 -55.16 -12.33
N SER A 12 10.48 -56.21 -11.85
CA SER A 12 9.91 -56.30 -10.51
C SER A 12 11.06 -56.43 -9.51
N LEU A 13 11.30 -55.41 -8.69
CA LEU A 13 12.13 -55.51 -7.50
C LEU A 13 11.24 -55.25 -6.29
N LEU A 14 10.81 -56.34 -5.64
CA LEU A 14 10.29 -56.30 -4.27
C LEU A 14 11.45 -55.88 -3.35
N THR A 15 11.43 -54.65 -2.87
CA THR A 15 12.24 -54.22 -1.72
C THR A 15 11.32 -54.06 -0.52
N THR A 16 11.46 -54.97 0.43
CA THR A 16 10.93 -54.86 1.79
C THR A 16 11.55 -53.66 2.48
N LEU A 17 10.77 -52.58 2.65
CA LEU A 17 11.14 -51.43 3.47
C LEU A 17 11.03 -51.81 4.95
N PRO A 18 12.07 -51.59 5.77
CA PRO A 18 11.94 -51.65 7.23
C PRO A 18 11.06 -50.49 7.69
N SER A 19 10.05 -50.82 8.47
CA SER A 19 9.21 -49.88 9.22
C SER A 19 10.07 -49.11 10.21
N THR A 20 10.50 -47.91 9.84
CA THR A 20 10.91 -46.88 10.78
C THR A 20 9.65 -46.36 11.48
N LEU A 21 9.57 -46.61 12.78
CA LEU A 21 8.70 -45.88 13.69
C LEU A 21 9.00 -44.39 13.52
N VAL A 22 8.13 -43.69 12.80
CA VAL A 22 8.04 -42.24 12.87
C VAL A 22 7.40 -41.96 14.23
N SER A 23 8.18 -41.35 15.10
CA SER A 23 7.67 -40.64 16.25
C SER A 23 6.71 -39.58 15.72
N GLU A 24 5.43 -39.74 16.00
CA GLU A 24 4.43 -38.70 15.85
C GLU A 24 4.75 -37.65 16.93
N GLU A 25 5.70 -36.75 16.62
CA GLU A 25 5.64 -35.43 17.21
C GLU A 25 4.35 -34.82 16.66
N GLU A 26 3.29 -34.84 17.47
CA GLU A 26 2.19 -33.90 17.34
C GLU A 26 2.84 -32.51 17.29
N THR A 27 3.05 -32.03 16.07
CA THR A 27 3.22 -30.62 15.81
C THR A 27 1.86 -30.06 16.19
N GLU A 28 1.76 -29.45 17.37
CA GLU A 28 0.67 -28.52 17.64
C GLU A 28 0.72 -27.51 16.48
N GLU A 29 -0.17 -27.66 15.50
CA GLU A 29 -0.41 -26.65 14.49
C GLU A 29 -0.87 -25.41 15.25
N THR A 30 0.08 -24.50 15.51
CA THR A 30 -0.20 -23.17 16.02
C THR A 30 -1.14 -22.50 15.02
N GLU A 31 -2.41 -22.34 15.41
CA GLU A 31 -3.40 -21.72 14.54
C GLU A 31 -2.96 -20.29 14.19
N GLU A 32 -3.05 -19.94 12.91
CA GLU A 32 -2.67 -18.63 12.43
C GLU A 32 -3.54 -17.53 13.05
N ILE A 33 -2.93 -16.39 13.41
CA ILE A 33 -3.63 -15.23 13.96
C ILE A 33 -3.73 -14.15 12.89
N VAL A 34 -4.91 -13.56 12.76
CA VAL A 34 -5.23 -12.43 11.88
C VAL A 34 -5.68 -11.22 12.71
N VAL A 35 -5.24 -10.02 12.35
CA VAL A 35 -5.57 -8.77 13.06
C VAL A 35 -6.42 -7.83 12.19
N VAL A 36 -6.16 -7.80 10.88
CA VAL A 36 -6.75 -6.84 9.92
C VAL A 36 -8.29 -6.90 9.90
N ALA A 37 -8.86 -8.07 10.18
CA ALA A 37 -10.29 -8.31 10.07
C ALA A 37 -11.13 -7.73 11.23
N SER A 38 -10.50 -7.47 12.38
CA SER A 38 -11.22 -7.18 13.64
C SER A 38 -10.50 -6.18 14.57
N ARG A 39 -9.31 -5.68 14.18
CA ARG A 39 -8.39 -4.88 15.01
C ARG A 39 -7.87 -5.59 16.27
N ILE A 40 -8.19 -6.86 16.45
CA ILE A 40 -7.70 -7.70 17.55
C ILE A 40 -7.17 -9.03 17.02
N PRO A 41 -6.18 -9.63 17.68
CA PRO A 41 -5.74 -10.99 17.40
C PRO A 41 -6.95 -11.94 17.37
N THR A 42 -7.23 -12.49 16.20
CA THR A 42 -8.33 -13.44 15.95
C THR A 42 -7.75 -14.65 15.26
N VAL A 43 -8.10 -15.85 15.70
CA VAL A 43 -7.66 -17.08 15.02
C VAL A 43 -8.23 -17.10 13.60
N ALA A 44 -7.43 -17.48 12.61
CA ALA A 44 -7.78 -17.48 11.20
C ALA A 44 -9.04 -18.30 10.89
N SER A 45 -9.22 -19.44 11.58
CA SER A 45 -10.42 -20.29 11.50
C SER A 45 -11.69 -19.53 11.94
N GLU A 46 -11.56 -18.57 12.86
CA GLU A 46 -12.64 -17.78 13.42
C GLU A 46 -12.86 -16.41 12.73
N VAL A 47 -12.04 -16.07 11.72
CA VAL A 47 -12.19 -14.81 10.98
C VAL A 47 -13.47 -14.84 10.15
N ILE A 48 -14.32 -13.82 10.26
CA ILE A 48 -15.50 -13.69 9.40
C ILE A 48 -15.12 -12.91 8.12
N GLY A 49 -15.28 -13.56 6.96
CA GLY A 49 -14.91 -13.01 5.64
C GLY A 49 -13.57 -13.52 5.10
N SER A 50 -13.31 -13.38 3.79
CA SER A 50 -12.03 -13.81 3.20
C SER A 50 -10.84 -12.90 3.56
N VAL A 51 -9.84 -13.49 4.20
CA VAL A 51 -8.54 -12.87 4.47
C VAL A 51 -7.43 -13.81 4.00
N ASN A 52 -6.40 -13.27 3.37
CA ASN A 52 -5.16 -13.99 3.10
C ASN A 52 -4.09 -13.46 4.04
N SER A 53 -3.36 -14.34 4.71
CA SER A 53 -2.19 -13.99 5.51
C SER A 53 -0.97 -14.67 4.90
N ILE A 54 0.13 -13.93 4.82
CA ILE A 54 1.36 -14.29 4.14
C ILE A 54 2.47 -14.11 5.15
N SER A 55 3.04 -15.21 5.63
CA SER A 55 4.06 -15.21 6.68
C SER A 55 5.41 -14.68 6.19
N SER A 56 6.31 -14.30 7.10
CA SER A 56 7.69 -13.95 6.73
C SER A 56 8.40 -15.08 5.99
N ASP A 57 8.12 -16.32 6.36
CA ASP A 57 8.69 -17.49 5.70
C ASP A 57 8.18 -17.61 4.27
N ASP A 58 6.89 -17.34 4.03
CA ASP A 58 6.33 -17.29 2.67
C ASP A 58 6.91 -16.14 1.84
N LEU A 59 7.07 -14.94 2.45
CA LEU A 59 7.71 -13.79 1.81
C LEU A 59 9.13 -14.14 1.35
N ASP A 60 9.91 -14.78 2.22
CA ASP A 60 11.29 -15.16 1.95
C ASP A 60 11.38 -16.31 0.93
N LEU A 61 10.55 -17.36 1.08
CA LEU A 61 10.53 -18.52 0.19
C LEU A 61 10.11 -18.15 -1.24
N GLN A 62 9.19 -17.20 -1.38
CA GLN A 62 8.69 -16.74 -2.67
C GLN A 62 9.49 -15.56 -3.22
N MET A 63 10.48 -15.06 -2.48
CA MET A 63 11.26 -13.86 -2.80
C MET A 63 10.35 -12.69 -3.18
N ILE A 64 9.37 -12.40 -2.32
CA ILE A 64 8.41 -11.32 -2.53
C ILE A 64 9.09 -10.00 -2.16
N ASP A 65 9.24 -9.12 -3.14
CA ASP A 65 10.01 -7.87 -3.02
C ASP A 65 9.19 -6.61 -3.36
N GLY A 66 7.91 -6.79 -3.70
CA GLY A 66 6.97 -5.74 -4.04
C GLY A 66 5.51 -6.23 -4.08
N LEU A 67 4.59 -5.29 -4.27
CA LEU A 67 3.15 -5.50 -4.21
C LEU A 67 2.64 -6.45 -5.31
N ASP A 68 3.25 -6.42 -6.48
CA ASP A 68 2.91 -7.30 -7.61
C ASP A 68 3.22 -8.78 -7.32
N GLU A 69 4.37 -9.06 -6.71
CA GLU A 69 4.72 -10.42 -6.30
C GLU A 69 3.86 -10.90 -5.14
N LEU A 70 3.57 -10.02 -4.19
CA LEU A 70 2.79 -10.31 -2.99
C LEU A 70 1.41 -10.91 -3.33
N VAL A 71 0.76 -10.41 -4.37
CA VAL A 71 -0.62 -10.81 -4.72
C VAL A 71 -0.70 -11.83 -5.84
N ARG A 72 0.43 -12.24 -6.42
CA ARG A 72 0.50 -13.10 -7.62
C ARG A 72 -0.33 -14.39 -7.51
N PHE A 73 -0.36 -14.99 -6.33
CA PHE A 73 -1.04 -16.26 -6.08
C PHE A 73 -2.35 -16.12 -5.30
N ILE A 74 -2.85 -14.90 -5.12
CA ILE A 74 -4.06 -14.65 -4.32
C ILE A 74 -5.27 -14.53 -5.24
N PRO A 75 -6.22 -15.47 -5.21
CA PRO A 75 -7.39 -15.42 -6.08
C PRO A 75 -8.24 -14.18 -5.80
N GLY A 76 -8.61 -13.47 -6.87
CA GLY A 76 -9.47 -12.28 -6.81
C GLY A 76 -8.75 -11.01 -6.36
N VAL A 77 -7.42 -11.03 -6.24
CA VAL A 77 -6.58 -9.86 -6.03
C VAL A 77 -5.58 -9.77 -7.17
N SER A 78 -5.35 -8.57 -7.68
CA SER A 78 -4.35 -8.34 -8.73
C SER A 78 -3.73 -6.96 -8.55
N SER A 79 -2.45 -6.82 -8.86
CA SER A 79 -1.81 -5.52 -9.01
C SER A 79 -1.93 -5.02 -10.45
N HIS A 80 -1.80 -3.71 -10.66
CA HIS A 80 -1.61 -3.16 -12.00
C HIS A 80 -0.39 -2.24 -12.04
N LYS A 81 0.47 -2.44 -13.05
CA LYS A 81 1.59 -1.55 -13.32
C LYS A 81 1.15 -0.45 -14.29
N GLU A 82 1.32 0.79 -13.87
CA GLU A 82 1.15 1.96 -14.72
C GLU A 82 2.49 2.40 -15.30
N ASN A 83 2.43 3.00 -16.50
CA ASN A 83 3.58 3.59 -17.15
C ASN A 83 3.33 5.09 -17.34
N GLN A 84 3.98 5.94 -16.56
CA GLN A 84 3.91 7.39 -16.72
C GLN A 84 5.29 8.03 -16.72
N TYR A 85 5.49 9.03 -17.58
CA TYR A 85 6.79 9.69 -17.81
C TYR A 85 7.95 8.71 -18.10
N GLY A 86 7.62 7.55 -18.69
CA GLY A 86 8.57 6.49 -18.97
C GLY A 86 9.06 5.70 -17.74
N ARG A 87 8.45 5.86 -16.56
CA ARG A 87 8.62 4.98 -15.40
C ARG A 87 7.49 3.97 -15.34
N SER A 88 7.82 2.73 -14.99
CA SER A 88 6.84 1.70 -14.62
C SER A 88 6.76 1.63 -13.11
N PHE A 89 5.56 1.70 -12.55
CA PHE A 89 5.31 1.59 -11.11
C PHE A 89 4.01 0.84 -10.83
N THR A 90 3.88 0.23 -9.66
CA THR A 90 2.63 -0.42 -9.24
C THR A 90 1.71 0.62 -8.63
N ASP A 91 0.59 0.93 -9.26
CA ASP A 91 -0.29 2.05 -8.86
C ASP A 91 -1.19 1.70 -7.67
N ASP A 92 -1.93 0.59 -7.76
CA ASP A 92 -2.81 0.11 -6.69
C ASP A 92 -3.12 -1.40 -6.87
N LEU A 93 -3.78 -1.98 -5.87
CA LEU A 93 -4.40 -3.30 -5.94
C LEU A 93 -5.85 -3.20 -6.39
N HIS A 94 -6.28 -4.19 -7.16
CA HIS A 94 -7.66 -4.42 -7.50
C HIS A 94 -8.16 -5.65 -6.76
N ILE A 95 -9.21 -5.48 -5.95
CA ILE A 95 -9.79 -6.55 -5.14
C ILE A 95 -11.21 -6.81 -5.63
N ARG A 96 -11.48 -8.06 -6.04
CA ARG A 96 -12.81 -8.52 -6.50
C ARG A 96 -13.40 -7.65 -7.62
N GLY A 97 -12.54 -7.12 -8.50
CA GLY A 97 -12.91 -6.28 -9.64
C GLY A 97 -13.20 -4.80 -9.30
N ILE A 98 -13.00 -4.37 -8.05
CA ILE A 98 -13.05 -2.97 -7.65
C ILE A 98 -11.63 -2.41 -7.78
N HIS A 99 -11.49 -1.32 -8.54
CA HIS A 99 -10.22 -0.63 -8.76
C HIS A 99 -10.14 0.52 -7.77
N GLY A 100 -9.03 0.62 -7.04
CA GLY A 100 -8.86 1.61 -5.99
C GLY A 100 -9.57 1.26 -4.68
N GLY A 101 -9.40 2.16 -3.70
CA GLY A 101 -10.05 2.07 -2.39
C GLY A 101 -9.59 0.85 -1.59
N VAL A 102 -8.29 0.56 -1.66
CA VAL A 102 -7.59 -0.35 -0.76
C VAL A 102 -6.88 0.50 0.29
N ILE A 103 -7.08 0.19 1.57
CA ILE A 103 -6.34 0.84 2.66
C ILE A 103 -5.02 0.10 2.86
N TYR A 104 -3.91 0.82 2.91
CA TYR A 104 -2.59 0.26 3.21
C TYR A 104 -2.10 0.72 4.58
N LEU A 105 -1.68 -0.23 5.41
CA LEU A 105 -1.31 0.01 6.80
C LEU A 105 0.04 -0.61 7.13
N ILE A 106 0.90 0.11 7.86
CA ILE A 106 2.07 -0.46 8.56
C ILE A 106 1.80 -0.38 10.06
N ASP A 107 1.72 -1.54 10.71
CA ASP A 107 1.32 -1.68 12.13
C ASP A 107 0.06 -0.88 12.49
N GLY A 108 -0.93 -0.87 11.58
CA GLY A 108 -2.20 -0.17 11.76
C GLY A 108 -2.20 1.33 11.41
N GLN A 109 -1.08 1.89 10.94
CA GLN A 109 -0.95 3.29 10.54
C GLN A 109 -0.95 3.42 9.01
N ARG A 110 -1.68 4.41 8.47
CA ARG A 110 -1.73 4.64 7.02
C ARG A 110 -0.37 5.03 6.46
N ILE A 111 -0.11 4.57 5.23
CA ILE A 111 1.04 5.04 4.44
C ILE A 111 0.61 6.13 3.47
N SER A 112 1.60 6.86 2.96
CA SER A 112 1.38 7.95 2.01
C SER A 112 0.61 7.51 0.78
N ASP A 113 -0.18 8.42 0.21
CA ASP A 113 -0.93 8.20 -1.02
C ASP A 113 -0.01 7.97 -2.23
N THR A 114 -0.55 7.29 -3.24
CA THR A 114 0.10 7.25 -4.55
C THR A 114 -0.19 8.51 -5.34
N TYR A 115 0.74 8.83 -6.23
CA TYR A 115 0.56 9.91 -7.19
C TYR A 115 1.15 9.50 -8.53
N VAL A 116 0.61 10.05 -9.62
CA VAL A 116 1.10 9.85 -10.99
C VAL A 116 2.64 9.98 -11.09
N GLY A 117 3.30 8.84 -11.37
CA GLY A 117 4.77 8.71 -11.45
C GLY A 117 5.39 7.94 -10.29
N TYR A 118 4.64 7.68 -9.21
CA TYR A 118 5.06 6.97 -8.00
C TYR A 118 4.04 5.92 -7.59
N GLY A 119 4.53 4.71 -7.33
CA GLY A 119 3.69 3.57 -6.97
C GLY A 119 3.57 3.29 -5.47
N ARG A 120 2.81 2.24 -5.13
CA ARG A 120 2.61 1.70 -3.77
C ARG A 120 3.72 0.75 -3.31
N ASP A 121 4.75 0.50 -4.12
CA ASP A 121 5.93 -0.32 -3.76
C ASP A 121 6.89 0.43 -2.83
N ILE A 122 6.37 0.96 -1.73
CA ILE A 122 7.11 1.76 -0.76
C ILE A 122 7.36 1.00 0.54
N VAL A 123 7.10 -0.31 0.62
CA VAL A 123 7.28 -1.11 1.82
C VAL A 123 8.33 -2.18 1.54
N ASP A 124 9.28 -2.33 2.47
CA ASP A 124 10.35 -3.32 2.36
C ASP A 124 9.89 -4.58 3.10
N THR A 125 9.71 -5.66 2.33
CA THR A 125 9.12 -6.91 2.80
C THR A 125 10.00 -7.63 3.81
N ASP A 126 11.32 -7.40 3.80
CA ASP A 126 12.24 -7.96 4.79
C ASP A 126 11.96 -7.46 6.21
N LEU A 127 11.34 -6.29 6.36
CA LEU A 127 11.00 -5.73 7.67
C LEU A 127 9.77 -6.40 8.30
N LEU A 128 9.06 -7.21 7.51
CA LEU A 128 7.73 -7.70 7.86
C LEU A 128 7.78 -9.07 8.53
N LYS A 129 6.95 -9.25 9.55
CA LYS A 129 6.59 -10.56 10.12
C LYS A 129 5.57 -11.26 9.23
N LYS A 130 4.62 -10.49 8.70
CA LYS A 130 3.57 -11.00 7.81
C LYS A 130 2.84 -9.87 7.10
N VAL A 131 2.08 -10.22 6.06
CA VAL A 131 1.13 -9.34 5.39
C VAL A 131 -0.25 -9.97 5.40
N GLU A 132 -1.26 -9.20 5.81
CA GLU A 132 -2.65 -9.63 5.78
C GLU A 132 -3.44 -8.82 4.74
N ILE A 133 -4.18 -9.50 3.87
CA ILE A 133 -4.99 -8.90 2.81
C ILE A 133 -6.45 -9.27 3.04
N MET A 134 -7.22 -8.28 3.49
CA MET A 134 -8.67 -8.39 3.69
C MET A 134 -9.40 -8.06 2.39
N LYS A 135 -10.30 -8.95 1.97
CA LYS A 135 -11.10 -8.76 0.76
C LYS A 135 -12.50 -8.26 1.08
N GLY A 136 -12.93 -7.22 0.38
CA GLY A 136 -14.21 -6.56 0.60
C GLY A 136 -14.09 -5.35 1.53
N PRO A 137 -15.18 -4.57 1.67
CA PRO A 137 -15.16 -3.30 2.38
C PRO A 137 -14.62 -3.40 3.80
N SER A 138 -13.72 -2.48 4.15
CA SER A 138 -12.91 -2.46 5.38
C SER A 138 -13.04 -1.14 6.17
N SER A 139 -13.99 -0.27 5.78
CA SER A 139 -14.13 1.04 6.43
C SER A 139 -14.57 0.93 7.89
N VAL A 140 -15.30 -0.10 8.31
CA VAL A 140 -15.64 -0.27 9.74
C VAL A 140 -14.39 -0.42 10.59
N GLU A 141 -13.39 -1.14 10.07
CA GLU A 141 -12.11 -1.30 10.74
C GLU A 141 -11.26 -0.06 10.56
N TYR A 142 -11.10 0.51 9.36
CA TYR A 142 -10.01 1.47 9.12
C TYR A 142 -10.43 2.85 8.60
N GLY A 143 -11.72 3.09 8.33
CA GLY A 143 -12.28 4.38 7.91
C GLY A 143 -12.29 4.60 6.41
N SER A 144 -12.13 5.87 5.99
CA SER A 144 -12.14 6.27 4.57
C SER A 144 -11.19 5.44 3.72
N ASP A 145 -11.50 5.31 2.44
CA ASP A 145 -10.69 4.62 1.41
C ASP A 145 -10.81 3.09 1.48
N GLY A 146 -11.68 2.55 2.34
CA GLY A 146 -11.91 1.11 2.54
C GLY A 146 -13.00 0.53 1.64
N LEU A 147 -13.02 0.89 0.35
CA LEU A 147 -14.06 0.44 -0.59
C LEU A 147 -13.94 -1.05 -0.94
N SER A 148 -12.72 -1.52 -1.17
CA SER A 148 -12.45 -2.82 -1.80
C SER A 148 -11.70 -3.79 -0.89
N GLY A 149 -10.94 -3.29 0.08
CA GLY A 149 -10.17 -4.11 1.02
C GLY A 149 -9.18 -3.33 1.87
N ALA A 150 -8.31 -4.08 2.53
CA ALA A 150 -7.17 -3.53 3.26
C ALA A 150 -5.96 -4.46 3.13
N VAL A 151 -4.77 -3.87 3.11
CA VAL A 151 -3.47 -4.53 3.21
C VAL A 151 -2.81 -4.06 4.49
N ALA A 152 -2.58 -4.98 5.43
CA ALA A 152 -1.88 -4.71 6.67
C ALA A 152 -0.50 -5.36 6.64
N TYR A 153 0.53 -4.52 6.55
CA TYR A 153 1.92 -4.88 6.75
C TYR A 153 2.21 -4.87 8.25
N ILE A 154 2.66 -6.00 8.79
CA ILE A 154 2.95 -6.16 10.22
C ILE A 154 4.46 -6.35 10.33
N THR A 155 5.14 -5.40 10.95
CA THR A 155 6.61 -5.41 11.09
C THR A 155 7.06 -6.33 12.22
N LYS A 156 8.27 -6.89 12.10
CA LYS A 156 8.87 -7.78 13.11
C LYS A 156 8.99 -7.09 14.48
N ASP A 157 8.71 -7.83 15.55
CA ASP A 157 8.95 -7.46 16.94
C ASP A 157 10.09 -8.31 17.54
N PRO A 158 10.77 -7.85 18.62
CA PRO A 158 11.81 -8.64 19.27
C PRO A 158 11.33 -10.02 19.73
N SER A 159 10.11 -10.10 20.27
CA SER A 159 9.48 -11.33 20.75
C SER A 159 9.17 -12.34 19.65
N ASP A 160 9.22 -11.95 18.36
CA ASP A 160 9.14 -12.88 17.24
C ASP A 160 10.44 -13.66 17.03
N LEU A 161 11.55 -13.19 17.60
CA LEU A 161 12.91 -13.67 17.29
C LEU A 161 13.66 -14.20 18.50
N VAL A 162 13.36 -13.71 19.71
CA VAL A 162 14.07 -14.04 20.95
C VAL A 162 13.14 -14.23 22.14
N GLU A 163 13.45 -15.24 22.95
CA GLU A 163 12.90 -15.37 24.30
C GLU A 163 13.64 -14.43 25.29
N GLU A 164 13.04 -14.26 26.47
CA GLU A 164 13.60 -13.41 27.53
C GLU A 164 14.99 -13.88 27.98
N GLY A 165 15.95 -12.95 28.00
CA GLY A 165 17.33 -13.21 28.42
C GLY A 165 18.29 -13.46 27.26
N ASP A 166 17.78 -13.73 26.06
CA ASP A 166 18.57 -14.11 24.90
C ASP A 166 18.80 -12.95 23.92
N SER A 167 19.56 -13.23 22.86
CA SER A 167 19.85 -12.30 21.77
C SER A 167 19.88 -13.04 20.44
N TYR A 168 19.43 -12.36 19.39
CA TYR A 168 19.38 -12.86 18.03
C TYR A 168 20.23 -11.99 17.11
N LEU A 169 20.87 -12.65 16.15
CA LEU A 169 21.62 -12.02 15.07
C LEU A 169 21.39 -12.82 13.79
N SER A 170 20.97 -12.13 12.73
CA SER A 170 20.86 -12.68 11.40
C SER A 170 21.51 -11.75 10.39
N ILE A 171 22.19 -12.36 9.42
CA ILE A 171 22.73 -11.69 8.24
C ILE A 171 22.28 -12.52 7.04
N ASN A 172 21.41 -11.96 6.22
CA ASN A 172 20.94 -12.57 4.98
C ASN A 172 21.53 -11.81 3.79
N ALA A 173 21.93 -12.56 2.75
CA ALA A 173 22.27 -12.00 1.46
C ALA A 173 21.54 -12.79 0.37
N SER A 174 20.91 -12.09 -0.56
CA SER A 174 20.17 -12.69 -1.67
C SER A 174 20.45 -11.98 -2.98
N THR A 175 20.27 -12.72 -4.07
CA THR A 175 20.38 -12.18 -5.43
C THR A 175 19.26 -12.72 -6.30
N GLN A 176 18.75 -11.91 -7.22
CA GLN A 176 17.72 -12.28 -8.16
C GLN A 176 18.10 -11.86 -9.57
N GLN A 177 18.16 -12.84 -10.48
CA GLN A 177 18.67 -12.62 -11.82
C GLN A 177 17.71 -11.78 -12.69
N SER A 178 16.40 -11.90 -12.50
CA SER A 178 15.41 -11.25 -13.37
C SER A 178 15.52 -9.73 -13.40
N ASN A 179 16.14 -9.11 -12.41
CA ASN A 179 16.34 -7.68 -12.29
C ASN A 179 17.74 -7.34 -11.73
N ASN A 180 18.71 -8.26 -11.85
CA ASN A 180 20.06 -8.12 -11.30
C ASN A 180 20.09 -7.62 -9.85
N GLN A 181 19.13 -8.04 -9.04
CA GLN A 181 18.99 -7.55 -7.69
C GLN A 181 20.01 -8.20 -6.77
N GLU A 182 20.54 -7.40 -5.86
CA GLU A 182 21.37 -7.83 -4.74
C GLU A 182 20.82 -7.20 -3.47
N LYS A 183 20.68 -7.99 -2.41
CA LYS A 183 20.11 -7.54 -1.14
C LYS A 183 20.92 -8.08 0.02
N VAL A 184 21.20 -7.22 1.00
CA VAL A 184 21.87 -7.57 2.26
C VAL A 184 21.02 -7.05 3.41
N ASN A 185 20.68 -7.95 4.33
CA ASN A 185 19.83 -7.68 5.48
C ASN A 185 20.61 -8.06 6.75
N PHE A 186 20.76 -7.09 7.65
CA PHE A 186 21.31 -7.28 8.99
C PHE A 186 20.18 -7.09 10.00
N LEU A 187 19.92 -8.08 10.84
CA LEU A 187 18.89 -8.06 11.86
C LEU A 187 19.47 -8.49 13.19
N THR A 188 19.22 -7.71 14.25
CA THR A 188 19.53 -8.11 15.62
C THR A 188 18.38 -7.78 16.54
N ALA A 189 18.13 -8.66 17.51
CA ALA A 189 17.16 -8.44 18.56
C ALA A 189 17.73 -8.88 19.91
N LEU A 190 17.24 -8.27 20.98
CA LEU A 190 17.57 -8.62 22.35
C LEU A 190 16.32 -8.51 23.21
N SER A 191 16.16 -9.43 24.14
CA SER A 191 15.12 -9.38 25.15
C SER A 191 15.74 -9.52 26.54
N ARG A 192 15.39 -8.62 27.44
CA ARG A 192 15.80 -8.58 28.86
C ARG A 192 14.55 -8.29 29.68
N GLU A 193 14.60 -8.61 30.97
CA GLU A 193 13.46 -8.52 31.91
C GLU A 193 12.55 -7.29 31.74
N ASN A 194 13.11 -6.09 31.54
CA ASN A 194 12.30 -4.85 31.41
C ASN A 194 12.47 -4.13 30.06
N ILE A 195 13.28 -4.67 29.15
CA ILE A 195 13.56 -4.00 27.88
C ILE A 195 13.81 -4.99 26.75
N GLU A 196 13.16 -4.72 25.63
CA GLU A 196 13.38 -5.42 24.38
C GLU A 196 13.81 -4.43 23.30
N GLY A 197 14.67 -4.87 22.41
CA GLY A 197 15.17 -4.05 21.32
C GLY A 197 15.32 -4.86 20.05
N LEU A 198 14.97 -4.26 18.91
CA LEU A 198 15.20 -4.79 17.57
C LEU A 198 15.82 -3.69 16.72
N LEU A 199 16.82 -4.06 15.92
CA LEU A 199 17.41 -3.22 14.88
C LEU A 199 17.57 -4.07 13.62
N GLN A 200 17.01 -3.57 12.51
CA GLN A 200 17.14 -4.17 11.20
C GLN A 200 17.60 -3.12 10.20
N LEU A 201 18.57 -3.48 9.36
CA LEU A 201 19.12 -2.66 8.30
C LEU A 201 19.13 -3.48 7.01
N VAL A 202 18.46 -2.97 5.98
CA VAL A 202 18.40 -3.61 4.66
C VAL A 202 19.00 -2.67 3.63
N ASN A 203 19.87 -3.19 2.77
CA ASN A 203 20.37 -2.50 1.60
C ASN A 203 20.12 -3.37 0.38
N ARG A 204 19.42 -2.80 -0.61
CA ARG A 204 19.03 -3.45 -1.85
C ARG A 204 19.51 -2.61 -3.02
N SER A 205 20.07 -3.25 -4.04
CA SER A 205 20.29 -2.67 -5.37
C SER A 205 19.57 -3.52 -6.40
N LEU A 206 19.04 -2.91 -7.44
CA LEU A 206 18.28 -3.59 -8.49
C LEU A 206 18.39 -2.83 -9.81
N GLY A 207 18.27 -3.54 -10.92
CA GLY A 207 18.14 -2.98 -12.25
C GLY A 207 16.73 -3.13 -12.83
N GLU A 208 16.57 -2.84 -14.12
CA GLU A 208 15.32 -3.12 -14.82
C GLU A 208 14.99 -4.63 -14.81
N THR A 209 13.70 -4.96 -14.78
CA THR A 209 13.27 -6.35 -14.94
C THR A 209 13.40 -6.79 -16.39
N GLU A 210 14.08 -7.91 -16.62
CA GLU A 210 14.21 -8.53 -17.94
C GLU A 210 12.83 -8.91 -18.51
N ILE A 211 12.57 -8.46 -19.74
CA ILE A 211 11.38 -8.82 -20.49
C ILE A 211 11.62 -10.16 -21.19
N HIS A 212 10.58 -10.98 -21.34
CA HIS A 212 10.65 -12.23 -22.08
C HIS A 212 11.24 -12.03 -23.49
N GLY A 213 12.22 -12.86 -23.88
CA GLY A 213 13.02 -12.66 -25.10
C GLY A 213 12.28 -12.70 -26.44
N ASP A 214 11.00 -13.08 -26.43
CA ASP A 214 10.13 -13.01 -27.62
C ASP A 214 9.52 -11.61 -27.85
N PHE A 215 9.66 -10.69 -26.89
CA PHE A 215 9.27 -9.30 -27.08
C PHE A 215 10.34 -8.56 -27.88
N GLY A 216 9.91 -7.86 -28.94
CA GLY A 216 10.78 -6.99 -29.74
C GLY A 216 10.98 -5.59 -29.15
N LEU A 217 10.51 -5.34 -27.93
CA LEU A 217 10.64 -4.08 -27.21
C LEU A 217 11.55 -4.29 -26.01
N GLU A 218 12.39 -3.30 -25.73
CA GLU A 218 13.28 -3.26 -24.57
C GLU A 218 12.65 -2.38 -23.48
N ALA A 219 12.90 -2.72 -22.21
CA ALA A 219 12.59 -1.84 -21.09
C ALA A 219 13.45 -0.57 -21.16
N ASN A 220 13.00 0.50 -20.50
CA ASN A 220 13.91 1.61 -20.20
C ASN A 220 14.96 1.09 -19.20
N PRO A 221 16.28 1.21 -19.48
CA PRO A 221 17.31 0.84 -18.53
C PRO A 221 17.15 1.59 -17.21
N PHE A 222 17.35 0.87 -16.11
CA PHE A 222 17.15 1.35 -14.76
C PHE A 222 18.23 0.79 -13.83
N GLU A 223 18.74 1.62 -12.94
CA GLU A 223 19.54 1.18 -11.81
C GLU A 223 19.02 1.90 -10.56
N GLY A 224 18.71 1.15 -9.51
CA GLY A 224 18.15 1.68 -8.28
C GLY A 224 18.82 1.13 -7.04
N THR A 225 18.72 1.90 -5.96
CA THR A 225 19.11 1.46 -4.62
C THR A 225 18.03 1.79 -3.61
N GLN A 226 17.85 0.93 -2.61
CA GLN A 226 16.94 1.12 -1.49
C GLN A 226 17.66 0.79 -0.20
N LYS A 227 17.46 1.64 0.82
CA LYS A 227 17.95 1.43 2.17
C LYS A 227 16.80 1.53 3.13
N SER A 228 16.69 0.55 4.02
CA SER A 228 15.63 0.46 5.00
C SER A 228 16.19 0.26 6.39
N LEU A 229 15.59 0.92 7.38
CA LEU A 229 15.91 0.81 8.79
C LEU A 229 14.62 0.57 9.56
N LEU A 230 14.59 -0.48 10.36
CA LEU A 230 13.57 -0.68 11.39
C LEU A 230 14.25 -0.75 12.74
N ALA A 231 13.84 0.10 13.68
CA ALA A 231 14.26 0.03 15.06
C ALA A 231 13.03 0.04 15.97
N LYS A 232 12.93 -0.93 16.88
CA LYS A 232 11.87 -0.98 17.88
C LYS A 232 12.45 -1.16 19.26
N THR A 233 11.94 -0.41 20.22
CA THR A 233 12.26 -0.57 21.64
C THR A 233 10.97 -0.74 22.42
N PHE A 234 10.91 -1.74 23.28
CA PHE A 234 9.81 -1.97 24.22
C PHE A 234 10.35 -1.84 25.64
N PHE A 235 9.69 -1.03 26.45
CA PHE A 235 10.02 -0.85 27.86
C PHE A 235 8.83 -1.30 28.70
N HIS A 236 9.03 -2.39 29.43
CA HIS A 236 8.04 -2.96 30.34
C HIS A 236 8.19 -2.27 31.69
N SER A 237 7.40 -1.22 31.94
CA SER A 237 7.49 -0.48 33.21
C SER A 237 6.87 -1.25 34.38
N SER A 238 5.96 -2.18 34.09
CA SER A 238 5.29 -3.09 35.01
C SER A 238 4.61 -4.21 34.21
N ASP A 239 4.12 -5.25 34.88
CA ASP A 239 3.30 -6.31 34.28
C ASP A 239 2.02 -5.81 33.57
N THR A 240 1.63 -4.55 33.79
CA THR A 240 0.40 -3.95 33.27
C THR A 240 0.63 -2.78 32.33
N SER A 241 1.88 -2.42 32.04
CA SER A 241 2.18 -1.23 31.23
C SER A 241 3.45 -1.39 30.42
N THR A 242 3.29 -1.34 29.11
CA THR A 242 4.37 -1.43 28.13
C THR A 242 4.41 -0.15 27.30
N PHE A 243 5.60 0.41 27.15
CA PHE A 243 5.85 1.57 26.31
C PHE A 243 6.68 1.14 25.11
N SER A 244 6.23 1.44 23.90
CA SER A 244 6.91 1.05 22.66
C SER A 244 7.27 2.29 21.85
N LEU A 245 8.49 2.31 21.32
CA LEU A 245 8.94 3.28 20.32
C LEU A 245 9.34 2.49 19.07
N ALA A 246 8.75 2.83 17.93
CA ALA A 246 9.12 2.28 16.63
C ALA A 246 9.57 3.40 15.69
N VAL A 247 10.68 3.15 15.00
CA VAL A 247 11.26 4.00 13.96
C VAL A 247 11.41 3.14 12.71
N ASP A 248 10.76 3.55 11.62
CA ASP A 248 10.81 2.90 10.31
C ASP A 248 11.19 3.96 9.27
N MET A 249 12.35 3.80 8.65
CA MET A 249 12.88 4.74 7.67
C MET A 249 13.25 4.00 6.41
N GLN A 250 12.87 4.55 5.26
CA GLN A 250 13.23 4.04 3.95
C GLN A 250 13.68 5.19 3.06
N LYS A 251 14.74 4.95 2.30
CA LYS A 251 15.19 5.84 1.23
C LYS A 251 15.45 5.02 -0.02
N TRP A 252 14.98 5.51 -1.16
CA TRP A 252 15.26 4.93 -2.47
C TRP A 252 15.72 6.01 -3.45
N ASP A 253 16.62 5.62 -4.34
CA ASP A 253 17.19 6.45 -5.38
C ASP A 253 17.27 5.60 -6.66
N GLY A 254 17.02 6.20 -7.83
CA GLY A 254 16.91 5.47 -9.09
C GLY A 254 17.29 6.30 -10.32
N ASP A 255 18.20 5.76 -11.12
CA ASP A 255 18.66 6.35 -12.37
C ASP A 255 17.99 5.65 -13.57
N TRP A 256 17.47 6.44 -14.51
CA TRP A 256 16.76 5.94 -15.68
C TRP A 256 17.37 6.45 -16.99
N ILE A 257 17.42 5.56 -17.99
CA ILE A 257 17.55 5.96 -19.39
C ILE A 257 16.19 5.81 -20.06
N VAL A 258 15.49 6.93 -20.23
CA VAL A 258 14.08 6.92 -20.67
C VAL A 258 13.99 6.87 -22.21
N ASN A 259 14.32 5.70 -22.77
CA ASN A 259 14.32 5.47 -24.23
C ASN A 259 12.95 5.70 -24.88
N THR A 260 11.86 5.40 -24.17
CA THR A 260 10.49 5.65 -24.64
C THR A 260 10.17 7.11 -24.97
N GLU A 261 10.93 8.08 -24.44
CA GLU A 261 10.75 9.50 -24.74
C GLU A 261 11.59 9.98 -25.94
N LYS A 262 12.51 9.15 -26.44
CA LYS A 262 13.36 9.51 -27.59
C LYS A 262 12.55 9.52 -28.89
N GLY A 263 13.01 10.33 -29.83
CA GLY A 263 12.44 10.43 -31.16
C GLY A 263 11.65 11.72 -31.37
N PHE A 264 10.87 11.73 -32.44
CA PHE A 264 10.15 12.94 -32.87
C PHE A 264 8.80 13.01 -32.18
N VAL A 265 8.59 14.06 -31.40
CA VAL A 265 7.33 14.39 -30.78
C VAL A 265 6.71 15.54 -31.55
N TYR A 266 5.58 15.30 -32.21
CA TYR A 266 4.89 16.34 -33.00
C TYR A 266 4.15 17.36 -32.12
N PHE A 267 3.74 16.94 -30.92
CA PHE A 267 2.77 17.64 -30.10
C PHE A 267 3.19 17.63 -28.60
N PRO A 268 2.97 18.69 -27.80
CA PRO A 268 2.30 19.98 -28.10
C PRO A 268 3.12 20.94 -28.93
N ALA A 269 4.43 20.76 -28.97
CA ALA A 269 5.33 21.45 -29.88
C ALA A 269 6.22 20.41 -30.60
N PRO A 270 6.45 20.58 -31.92
CA PRO A 270 7.36 19.71 -32.65
C PRO A 270 8.77 19.80 -32.07
N ARG A 271 9.31 18.66 -31.68
CA ARG A 271 10.65 18.51 -31.14
C ARG A 271 11.18 17.11 -31.42
N ALA A 272 12.50 16.98 -31.53
CA ALA A 272 13.14 15.67 -31.62
C ALA A 272 14.05 15.49 -30.41
N VAL A 273 13.72 14.52 -29.56
CA VAL A 273 14.45 14.19 -28.34
C VAL A 273 15.56 13.20 -28.70
N SER A 274 16.80 13.57 -28.43
CA SER A 274 17.98 12.70 -28.67
C SER A 274 18.37 11.91 -27.43
N SER A 275 18.15 12.46 -26.23
CA SER A 275 18.35 11.77 -24.97
C SER A 275 17.32 12.21 -23.94
N SER A 276 16.95 11.28 -23.06
CA SER A 276 16.17 11.54 -21.86
C SER A 276 16.76 10.71 -20.73
N LEU A 277 17.17 11.38 -19.66
CA LEU A 277 17.76 10.79 -18.46
C LEU A 277 16.85 11.16 -17.28
N GLY A 278 16.53 10.17 -16.46
CA GLY A 278 15.72 10.33 -15.26
C GLY A 278 16.53 10.08 -14.00
N GLU A 279 16.22 10.82 -12.94
CA GLU A 279 16.78 10.63 -11.60
C GLU A 279 15.60 10.78 -10.64
N ASP A 280 15.25 9.70 -9.97
CA ASP A 280 14.09 9.60 -9.10
C ASP A 280 14.57 9.31 -7.68
N GLU A 281 14.17 10.14 -6.72
CA GLU A 281 14.50 9.99 -5.31
C GLU A 281 13.21 9.92 -4.50
N GLY A 282 13.23 9.18 -3.39
CA GLY A 282 12.18 9.28 -2.40
C GLY A 282 12.57 8.73 -1.04
N SER A 283 11.82 9.13 -0.03
CA SER A 283 11.99 8.68 1.35
C SER A 283 10.66 8.60 2.09
N ARG A 284 10.59 7.66 3.03
CA ARG A 284 9.55 7.59 4.06
C ARG A 284 10.23 7.54 5.42
N GLU A 285 9.85 8.43 6.33
CA GLU A 285 10.27 8.40 7.71
C GLU A 285 9.05 8.28 8.60
N ARG A 286 8.99 7.25 9.45
CA ARG A 286 7.87 6.98 10.35
C ARG A 286 8.38 6.80 11.77
N ILE A 287 7.77 7.52 12.70
CA ILE A 287 8.03 7.39 14.14
C ILE A 287 6.70 7.18 14.84
N SER A 288 6.60 6.14 15.66
CA SER A 288 5.42 5.90 16.48
C SER A 288 5.76 5.57 17.91
N PHE A 289 4.94 6.09 18.81
CA PHE A 289 5.00 5.83 20.24
C PHE A 289 3.68 5.21 20.68
N LYS A 290 3.76 4.07 21.36
CA LYS A 290 2.59 3.33 21.83
C LYS A 290 2.68 3.07 23.32
N ILE A 291 1.55 3.18 24.01
CA ILE A 291 1.38 2.75 25.39
C ILE A 291 0.33 1.66 25.38
N ASP A 292 0.68 0.46 25.80
CA ASP A 292 -0.24 -0.64 26.06
C ASP A 292 -0.46 -0.77 27.57
N LEU A 293 -1.73 -0.83 27.97
CA LEU A 293 -2.17 -0.90 29.36
C LEU A 293 -3.07 -2.12 29.56
N SER A 294 -2.83 -2.87 30.63
CA SER A 294 -3.66 -4.00 31.06
C SER A 294 -4.10 -3.78 32.52
N PRO A 295 -4.97 -2.79 32.78
CA PRO A 295 -5.27 -2.37 34.13
C PRO A 295 -6.07 -3.44 34.89
N LYS A 296 -5.76 -3.63 36.17
CA LYS A 296 -6.49 -4.55 37.04
C LYS A 296 -7.81 -3.92 37.51
N ASP A 297 -8.88 -4.71 37.50
CA ASP A 297 -10.19 -4.39 38.10
C ASP A 297 -10.91 -3.13 37.55
N THR A 298 -10.80 -2.85 36.24
CA THR A 298 -11.59 -1.76 35.63
C THR A 298 -12.85 -2.28 34.95
N SER A 299 -13.97 -1.57 35.11
CA SER A 299 -15.23 -1.92 34.45
C SER A 299 -15.28 -1.50 32.98
N LEU A 300 -14.40 -0.59 32.55
CA LEU A 300 -14.40 -0.02 31.21
C LEU A 300 -13.59 -0.89 30.23
N MET A 301 -12.40 -1.34 30.62
CA MET A 301 -11.49 -2.06 29.72
C MET A 301 -10.68 -3.13 30.46
N ASP A 302 -10.33 -4.19 29.74
CA ASP A 302 -9.35 -5.20 30.19
C ASP A 302 -7.96 -4.88 29.65
N THR A 303 -7.89 -4.41 28.41
CA THR A 303 -6.68 -3.82 27.83
C THR A 303 -7.01 -2.54 27.08
N GLY A 304 -6.05 -1.62 26.98
CA GLY A 304 -6.18 -0.39 26.23
C GLY A 304 -4.85 0.02 25.63
N SER A 305 -4.89 0.66 24.47
CA SER A 305 -3.72 1.17 23.80
C SER A 305 -3.91 2.63 23.38
N PHE A 306 -2.84 3.40 23.55
CA PHE A 306 -2.73 4.75 23.03
C PHE A 306 -1.53 4.81 22.09
N THR A 307 -1.75 5.23 20.84
CA THR A 307 -0.70 5.36 19.84
C THR A 307 -0.67 6.78 19.32
N LEU A 308 0.52 7.37 19.26
CA LEU A 308 0.84 8.59 18.53
C LEU A 308 1.83 8.24 17.43
N TYR A 309 1.63 8.80 16.24
CA TYR A 309 2.51 8.54 15.12
C TYR A 309 2.62 9.75 14.21
N ILE A 310 3.80 9.85 13.58
CA ILE A 310 4.10 10.80 12.54
C ILE A 310 4.77 10.06 11.38
N GLN A 311 4.51 10.53 10.18
CA GLN A 311 5.14 10.03 8.96
C GLN A 311 5.34 11.17 7.97
N ASP A 312 6.54 11.28 7.41
CA ASP A 312 6.84 12.16 6.31
C ASP A 312 7.23 11.33 5.09
N THR A 313 6.72 11.71 3.92
CA THR A 313 7.06 11.10 2.63
C THR A 313 7.38 12.19 1.63
N ASP A 314 8.59 12.13 1.08
CA ASP A 314 9.07 13.03 0.04
C ASP A 314 9.42 12.21 -1.20
N GLN A 315 9.01 12.69 -2.37
CA GLN A 315 9.26 12.02 -3.64
C GLN A 315 9.62 13.07 -4.69
N GLN A 316 10.71 12.87 -5.44
CA GLN A 316 11.19 13.81 -6.45
C GLN A 316 11.62 13.10 -7.74
N GLN A 317 11.03 13.52 -8.86
CA GLN A 317 11.26 12.95 -10.19
C GLN A 317 11.92 14.02 -11.07
N VAL A 318 13.20 13.86 -11.36
CA VAL A 318 13.94 14.74 -12.27
C VAL A 318 14.08 14.07 -13.63
N THR A 319 13.87 14.83 -14.70
CA THR A 319 14.11 14.35 -16.06
C THR A 319 14.81 15.42 -16.88
N VAL A 320 15.94 15.07 -17.47
CA VAL A 320 16.76 15.93 -18.32
C VAL A 320 16.73 15.41 -19.75
N GLN A 321 16.16 16.21 -20.65
CA GLN A 321 16.06 15.90 -22.06
C GLN A 321 16.98 16.81 -22.88
N GLN A 322 17.79 16.22 -23.77
CA GLN A 322 18.43 16.95 -24.85
C GLN A 322 17.61 16.78 -26.12
N GLN A 323 17.29 17.89 -26.76
CA GLN A 323 16.39 17.87 -27.91
C GLN A 323 16.69 19.01 -28.88
N VAL A 324 16.07 18.95 -30.04
CA VAL A 324 15.94 20.10 -30.93
C VAL A 324 14.47 20.49 -31.02
N SER A 325 14.16 21.75 -30.73
CA SER A 325 12.81 22.31 -30.71
C SER A 325 12.55 23.17 -31.94
N PHE A 326 11.41 23.00 -32.59
CA PHE A 326 11.01 23.80 -33.74
C PHE A 326 10.21 25.04 -33.29
N LEU A 327 10.84 25.89 -32.47
CA LEU A 327 10.21 27.04 -31.81
C LEU A 327 9.55 28.04 -32.79
N ASN A 328 10.10 28.15 -34.01
CA ASN A 328 9.61 29.02 -35.07
C ASN A 328 8.85 28.25 -36.18
N GLY A 329 8.33 27.05 -35.84
CA GLY A 329 7.67 26.15 -36.78
C GLY A 329 8.62 25.24 -37.54
N MET A 330 8.06 24.19 -38.17
CA MET A 330 8.85 23.13 -38.83
C MET A 330 9.62 23.56 -40.07
N GLN A 331 9.32 24.72 -40.64
CA GLN A 331 10.03 25.27 -41.80
C GLN A 331 11.29 26.05 -41.40
N ALA A 332 11.40 26.46 -40.14
CA ALA A 332 12.58 27.13 -39.61
C ALA A 332 13.64 26.12 -39.18
N ALA A 333 14.90 26.57 -39.10
CA ALA A 333 15.97 25.75 -38.52
C ALA A 333 15.61 25.41 -37.06
N PRO A 334 15.72 24.13 -36.66
CA PRO A 334 15.41 23.74 -35.30
C PRO A 334 16.45 24.33 -34.35
N THR A 335 16.01 24.66 -33.13
CA THR A 335 16.86 25.22 -32.09
C THR A 335 17.29 24.10 -31.15
N PRO A 336 18.60 23.89 -30.92
CA PRO A 336 19.06 22.99 -29.86
C PRO A 336 18.59 23.49 -28.49
N THR A 337 17.90 22.63 -27.74
CA THR A 337 17.37 22.95 -26.42
C THR A 337 17.65 21.83 -25.41
N MET A 338 17.69 22.20 -24.14
CA MET A 338 17.70 21.27 -23.03
C MET A 338 16.45 21.53 -22.19
N ARG A 339 15.68 20.49 -21.90
CA ARG A 339 14.49 20.58 -21.07
C ARG A 339 14.74 19.85 -19.75
N ILE A 340 14.42 20.49 -18.64
CA ILE A 340 14.50 19.90 -17.30
C ILE A 340 13.10 19.92 -16.72
N SER A 341 12.65 18.77 -16.23
CA SER A 341 11.42 18.62 -15.43
C SER A 341 11.82 18.15 -14.04
N ASN A 342 11.24 18.74 -12.99
CA ASN A 342 11.36 18.29 -11.61
C ASN A 342 9.95 18.30 -11.01
N PHE A 343 9.39 17.11 -10.79
CA PHE A 343 8.05 16.93 -10.22
C PHE A 343 8.19 16.29 -8.85
N GLN A 344 7.58 16.90 -7.85
CA GLN A 344 7.66 16.41 -6.48
C GLN A 344 6.28 16.04 -5.96
N PHE A 345 6.21 15.11 -5.02
CA PHE A 345 5.03 14.80 -4.23
C PHE A 345 5.45 14.61 -2.78
N ASN A 346 4.97 15.48 -1.90
CA ASN A 346 5.35 15.46 -0.50
C ASN A 346 4.08 15.39 0.35
N GLN A 347 4.07 14.49 1.31
CA GLN A 347 2.95 14.28 2.23
C GLN A 347 3.48 14.09 3.65
N SER A 348 2.95 14.87 4.59
CA SER A 348 3.13 14.65 6.03
C SER A 348 1.84 14.10 6.61
N LEU A 349 1.97 13.20 7.58
CA LEU A 349 0.87 12.55 8.28
C LEU A 349 1.17 12.58 9.78
N GLU A 350 0.21 13.05 10.56
CA GLU A 350 0.22 12.90 12.01
C GLU A 350 -1.08 12.23 12.47
N GLY A 351 -1.00 11.37 13.47
CA GLY A 351 -2.16 10.63 13.91
C GLY A 351 -2.10 10.15 15.34
N MET A 352 -3.28 9.81 15.84
CA MET A 352 -3.52 9.33 17.18
C MET A 352 -4.61 8.27 17.16
N THR A 353 -4.36 7.14 17.83
CA THR A 353 -5.36 6.09 18.03
C THR A 353 -5.50 5.79 19.52
N LEU A 354 -6.75 5.82 19.98
CA LEU A 354 -7.17 5.34 21.30
C LEU A 354 -8.01 4.09 21.08
N GLN A 355 -7.62 2.97 21.66
CA GLN A 355 -8.37 1.72 21.56
C GLN A 355 -8.50 1.07 22.93
N ALA A 356 -9.67 0.52 23.22
CA ALA A 356 -9.94 -0.27 24.40
C ALA A 356 -10.55 -1.61 24.00
N TYR A 357 -10.16 -2.67 24.69
CA TYR A 357 -10.73 -3.99 24.58
C TYR A 357 -11.37 -4.38 25.90
N LYS A 358 -12.56 -4.98 25.84
CA LYS A 358 -13.29 -5.49 27.00
C LYS A 358 -13.96 -6.81 26.67
N ALA A 359 -13.61 -7.85 27.43
CA ALA A 359 -14.34 -9.10 27.46
C ALA A 359 -15.37 -9.08 28.60
N SER A 360 -16.62 -9.47 28.30
CA SER A 360 -17.70 -9.57 29.28
C SER A 360 -18.68 -10.68 28.91
N ALA A 361 -18.63 -11.78 29.65
CA ALA A 361 -19.44 -12.98 29.42
C ALA A 361 -19.33 -13.51 27.99
N LYS A 362 -20.29 -13.17 27.13
CA LYS A 362 -20.34 -13.57 25.71
C LYS A 362 -19.72 -12.56 24.76
N HIS A 363 -19.44 -11.35 25.23
CA HIS A 363 -19.04 -10.20 24.43
C HIS A 363 -17.53 -9.99 24.48
N GLN A 364 -16.95 -9.70 23.32
CA GLN A 364 -15.57 -9.26 23.13
C GLN A 364 -15.63 -7.95 22.34
N MET A 365 -15.57 -6.85 23.07
CA MET A 365 -15.80 -5.52 22.54
C MET A 365 -14.48 -4.79 22.32
N VAL A 366 -14.35 -4.15 21.17
CA VAL A 366 -13.24 -3.27 20.79
C VAL A 366 -13.83 -1.93 20.40
N TYR A 367 -13.37 -0.85 21.02
CA TYR A 367 -13.91 0.47 20.72
C TYR A 367 -12.86 1.54 20.93
N GLY A 368 -13.04 2.67 20.25
CA GLY A 368 -12.00 3.66 20.24
C GLY A 368 -12.28 4.88 19.40
N PHE A 369 -11.23 5.66 19.26
CA PHE A 369 -11.19 6.92 18.53
C PHE A 369 -9.92 6.98 17.69
N ASP A 370 -10.08 7.36 16.43
CA ASP A 370 -8.96 7.67 15.52
C ASP A 370 -9.00 9.16 15.18
N TYR A 371 -7.83 9.79 15.17
CA TYR A 371 -7.58 11.12 14.61
C TYR A 371 -6.39 11.02 13.65
N GLU A 372 -6.54 11.59 12.47
CA GLU A 372 -5.48 11.68 11.47
C GLU A 372 -5.54 13.05 10.80
N LYS A 373 -4.38 13.65 10.59
CA LYS A 373 -4.21 14.85 9.77
C LYS A 373 -3.12 14.57 8.74
N THR A 374 -3.40 14.93 7.49
CA THR A 374 -2.45 14.85 6.38
C THR A 374 -2.30 16.21 5.71
N GLU A 375 -1.07 16.60 5.40
CA GLU A 375 -0.79 17.76 4.55
C GLU A 375 -0.14 17.28 3.27
N THR A 376 -0.70 17.64 2.12
CA THR A 376 -0.22 17.20 0.81
C THR A 376 0.15 18.39 -0.07
N THR A 377 1.33 18.34 -0.67
CA THR A 377 1.81 19.33 -1.64
C THR A 377 2.48 18.68 -2.83
N ARG A 378 2.37 19.33 -3.99
CA ARG A 378 2.91 18.80 -5.25
C ARG A 378 3.47 19.87 -6.17
N PRO A 379 4.60 20.49 -5.82
CA PRO A 379 5.24 21.47 -6.70
C PRO A 379 5.78 20.79 -7.96
N ARG A 380 5.53 21.42 -9.10
CA ARG A 380 6.08 21.04 -10.40
C ARG A 380 6.93 22.16 -10.96
N MET A 381 8.10 21.80 -11.44
CA MET A 381 8.97 22.69 -12.18
C MET A 381 9.28 22.06 -13.54
N ARG A 382 9.25 22.90 -14.58
CA ARG A 382 9.76 22.55 -15.90
C ARG A 382 10.28 23.81 -16.57
N PHE A 383 11.44 23.72 -17.21
CA PHE A 383 11.94 24.79 -18.08
C PHE A 383 12.68 24.23 -19.27
N GLU A 384 12.80 25.06 -20.30
CA GLU A 384 13.54 24.76 -21.52
C GLU A 384 14.59 25.85 -21.78
N THR A 385 15.85 25.44 -21.95
CA THR A 385 16.99 26.31 -22.20
C THR A 385 17.37 26.24 -23.67
N ASN A 386 17.43 27.39 -24.35
CA ASN A 386 18.00 27.49 -25.69
C ASN A 386 19.53 27.43 -25.61
N LEU A 387 20.12 26.36 -26.13
CA LEU A 387 21.56 26.10 -25.98
C LEU A 387 22.45 27.00 -26.84
N MET A 388 21.88 27.73 -27.80
CA MET A 388 22.63 28.72 -28.60
C MET A 388 22.72 30.08 -27.91
N THR A 389 21.69 30.47 -27.15
CA THR A 389 21.57 31.82 -26.57
C THR A 389 21.68 31.86 -25.05
N GLY A 390 21.50 30.71 -24.38
CA GLY A 390 21.42 30.61 -22.93
C GLY A 390 20.09 31.08 -22.33
N THR A 391 19.11 31.49 -23.14
CA THR A 391 17.79 31.92 -22.65
C THR A 391 17.00 30.72 -22.08
N VAL A 392 16.47 30.89 -20.87
CA VAL A 392 15.62 29.90 -20.19
C VAL A 392 14.16 30.34 -20.29
N SER A 393 13.27 29.43 -20.69
CA SER A 393 11.82 29.62 -20.69
C SER A 393 11.15 28.71 -19.67
N PHE A 394 10.36 29.31 -18.78
CA PHE A 394 9.47 28.58 -17.86
C PHE A 394 8.04 28.43 -18.41
N SER A 395 7.75 29.03 -19.57
CA SER A 395 6.54 28.76 -20.33
C SER A 395 6.84 27.61 -21.27
N VAL A 396 6.42 26.40 -20.90
CA VAL A 396 6.70 25.16 -21.64
C VAL A 396 5.39 24.46 -21.93
N ASP A 397 5.19 24.08 -23.20
CA ASP A 397 4.03 23.29 -23.64
C ASP A 397 2.65 23.91 -23.33
N GLY A 398 2.60 25.24 -23.20
CA GLY A 398 1.37 25.99 -22.89
C GLY A 398 1.09 26.18 -21.40
N GLU A 399 1.95 25.69 -20.53
CA GLU A 399 1.88 25.90 -19.07
C GLU A 399 2.95 26.89 -18.60
N THR A 400 2.64 27.62 -17.53
CA THR A 400 3.63 28.44 -16.81
C THR A 400 4.14 27.66 -15.60
N TYR A 401 5.45 27.47 -15.51
CA TYR A 401 6.13 26.82 -14.39
C TYR A 401 6.92 27.85 -13.55
N PRO A 402 7.26 27.54 -12.30
CA PRO A 402 6.76 26.42 -11.51
C PRO A 402 5.25 26.55 -11.23
N ASN A 403 4.56 25.42 -11.09
CA ASN A 403 3.14 25.37 -10.82
C ASN A 403 2.71 24.18 -9.95
N LYS A 404 1.43 24.12 -9.60
CA LYS A 404 0.75 22.97 -8.97
C LYS A 404 -0.54 22.65 -9.72
N THR A 405 -0.92 21.38 -9.78
CA THR A 405 -2.21 20.93 -10.36
C THR A 405 -3.35 20.95 -9.37
N PHE A 406 -3.08 20.97 -8.08
CA PHE A 406 -4.06 21.13 -7.01
C PHE A 406 -3.43 22.04 -5.93
N PRO A 407 -4.23 22.76 -5.14
CA PRO A 407 -3.72 23.60 -4.06
C PRO A 407 -3.19 22.74 -2.91
N ASP A 408 -2.31 23.29 -2.08
CA ASP A 408 -1.88 22.57 -0.87
C ASP A 408 -3.11 22.24 -0.02
N SER A 409 -3.20 20.99 0.41
CA SER A 409 -4.42 20.44 1.01
C SER A 409 -4.11 19.85 2.38
N GLU A 410 -4.87 20.27 3.38
CA GLU A 410 -4.87 19.71 4.73
C GLU A 410 -6.14 18.88 4.91
N SER A 411 -6.02 17.56 5.03
CA SER A 411 -7.16 16.68 5.30
C SER A 411 -7.14 16.18 6.74
N VAL A 412 -8.25 16.35 7.46
CA VAL A 412 -8.45 15.90 8.83
C VAL A 412 -9.55 14.84 8.86
N ARG A 413 -9.25 13.69 9.46
CA ARG A 413 -10.16 12.57 9.67
C ARG A 413 -10.33 12.32 11.16
N LYS A 414 -11.56 12.25 11.63
CA LYS A 414 -11.92 11.88 13.01
C LYS A 414 -12.91 10.74 12.97
N ALA A 415 -12.73 9.74 13.80
CA ALA A 415 -13.66 8.63 13.83
C ALA A 415 -13.87 8.03 15.20
N LEU A 416 -15.10 7.56 15.42
CA LEU A 416 -15.46 6.70 16.54
C LEU A 416 -15.82 5.33 15.98
N PHE A 417 -15.25 4.27 16.57
CA PHE A 417 -15.52 2.91 16.14
C PHE A 417 -15.88 2.00 17.33
N PHE A 418 -16.68 0.99 17.03
CA PHE A 418 -17.10 -0.04 17.97
C PHE A 418 -17.29 -1.36 17.22
N ASN A 419 -16.66 -2.42 17.70
CA ASN A 419 -16.83 -3.79 17.23
C ASN A 419 -17.15 -4.68 18.43
N ASP A 420 -18.13 -5.56 18.31
CA ASP A 420 -18.50 -6.53 19.33
C ASP A 420 -18.61 -7.91 18.70
N ARG A 421 -17.79 -8.83 19.19
CA ARG A 421 -17.83 -10.24 18.85
C ARG A 421 -18.56 -10.98 19.97
N ILE A 422 -19.69 -11.60 19.63
CA ILE A 422 -20.65 -12.18 20.55
C ILE A 422 -20.70 -13.69 20.35
N ASN A 423 -20.22 -14.44 21.34
CA ASN A 423 -20.31 -15.90 21.37
C ASN A 423 -21.74 -16.31 21.76
N LEU A 424 -22.57 -16.61 20.76
CA LEU A 424 -23.96 -17.02 20.97
C LEU A 424 -24.04 -18.40 21.64
N SER A 425 -23.19 -19.31 21.18
CA SER A 425 -22.91 -20.66 21.71
C SER A 425 -21.44 -21.02 21.46
N ASP A 426 -21.02 -22.22 21.86
CA ASP A 426 -19.64 -22.71 21.69
C ASP A 426 -19.21 -22.91 20.22
N ASN A 427 -20.14 -22.76 19.28
CA ASN A 427 -19.92 -22.94 17.84
C ASN A 427 -20.59 -21.86 16.99
N GLN A 428 -21.07 -20.77 17.60
CA GLN A 428 -21.74 -19.69 16.86
C GLN A 428 -21.30 -18.33 17.37
N ILE A 429 -20.92 -17.49 16.42
CA ILE A 429 -20.40 -16.16 16.69
C ILE A 429 -21.13 -15.15 15.83
N LEU A 430 -21.58 -14.07 16.46
CA LEU A 430 -22.12 -12.89 15.80
C LEU A 430 -21.15 -11.73 16.00
N SER A 431 -20.72 -11.10 14.91
CA SER A 431 -19.90 -9.89 14.95
C SER A 431 -20.73 -8.70 14.49
N LEU A 432 -20.72 -7.63 15.28
CA LEU A 432 -21.38 -6.36 14.97
C LEU A 432 -20.34 -5.25 14.99
N GLY A 433 -20.26 -4.47 13.92
CA GLY A 433 -19.31 -3.38 13.77
C GLY A 433 -20.01 -2.09 13.34
N PHE A 434 -19.58 -0.99 13.93
CA PHE A 434 -20.07 0.36 13.68
C PHE A 434 -18.88 1.33 13.65
N ARG A 435 -18.87 2.22 12.67
CA ARG A 435 -17.94 3.35 12.63
C ARG A 435 -18.62 4.59 12.09
N TYR A 436 -18.33 5.73 12.72
CA TYR A 436 -18.67 7.06 12.22
C TYR A 436 -17.37 7.79 11.90
N ASP A 437 -17.23 8.25 10.66
CA ASP A 437 -16.11 9.06 10.18
C ASP A 437 -16.58 10.47 9.83
N ASP A 438 -15.77 11.46 10.21
CA ASP A 438 -15.91 12.88 9.87
C ASP A 438 -14.63 13.30 9.11
N TYR A 439 -14.81 13.81 7.89
CA TYR A 439 -13.75 14.20 6.98
C TYR A 439 -13.87 15.67 6.60
N GLU A 440 -12.77 16.39 6.71
CA GLU A 440 -12.66 17.79 6.28
C GLU A 440 -11.34 17.99 5.55
N MET A 441 -11.38 18.57 4.35
CA MET A 441 -10.22 18.94 3.56
C MET A 441 -10.23 20.43 3.26
N ASN A 442 -9.27 21.13 3.86
CA ASN A 442 -9.05 22.55 3.67
C ASN A 442 -7.97 22.80 2.64
N THR A 443 -8.18 23.80 1.77
CA THR A 443 -7.28 24.10 0.66
C THR A 443 -6.62 25.47 0.81
N THR A 444 -5.31 25.53 0.56
CA THR A 444 -4.52 26.77 0.59
C THR A 444 -3.94 27.05 -0.79
N THR A 445 -4.35 28.16 -1.40
CA THR A 445 -3.85 28.59 -2.71
C THR A 445 -2.58 29.42 -2.58
N ASP A 446 -1.56 29.09 -3.36
CA ASP A 446 -0.31 29.85 -3.48
C ASP A 446 -0.05 30.30 -4.94
N THR A 447 1.06 31.01 -5.15
CA THR A 447 1.45 31.47 -6.49
C THR A 447 1.67 30.32 -7.47
N LEU A 448 2.14 29.15 -7.01
CA LEU A 448 2.40 28.00 -7.86
C LEU A 448 1.07 27.41 -8.37
N PHE A 449 0.09 27.26 -7.50
CA PHE A 449 -1.25 26.85 -7.88
C PHE A 449 -1.89 27.86 -8.85
N LEU A 450 -1.76 29.16 -8.59
CA LEU A 450 -2.30 30.21 -9.47
C LEU A 450 -1.67 30.17 -10.88
N ASN A 451 -0.40 29.80 -11.02
CA ASN A 451 0.23 29.59 -12.33
C ASN A 451 -0.40 28.42 -13.11
N GLY A 452 -0.81 27.35 -12.42
CA GLY A 452 -1.52 26.20 -13.02
C GLY A 452 -3.00 26.50 -13.30
N ASN A 453 -3.65 27.27 -12.43
CA ASN A 453 -5.05 27.68 -12.53
C ASN A 453 -5.25 28.89 -13.46
N SER A 454 -4.75 28.80 -14.69
CA SER A 454 -4.76 29.90 -15.67
C SER A 454 -6.17 30.41 -16.05
N LEU A 455 -7.20 29.59 -15.86
CA LEU A 455 -8.61 29.96 -16.10
C LEU A 455 -9.34 30.43 -14.83
N ALA A 456 -8.63 30.58 -13.71
CA ALA A 456 -9.15 31.08 -12.43
C ALA A 456 -10.39 30.31 -11.94
N TYR A 457 -10.35 28.98 -12.00
CA TYR A 457 -11.38 28.14 -11.40
C TYR A 457 -11.45 28.36 -9.88
N GLN A 458 -12.67 28.40 -9.36
CA GLN A 458 -12.90 28.46 -7.92
C GLN A 458 -12.64 27.08 -7.31
N ILE A 459 -11.84 27.07 -6.25
CA ILE A 459 -11.58 25.93 -5.38
C ILE A 459 -12.43 26.11 -4.12
N LYS A 460 -12.87 25.01 -3.53
CA LYS A 460 -13.51 25.01 -2.22
C LYS A 460 -12.98 23.86 -1.38
N ASP A 461 -13.10 24.05 -0.09
CA ASP A 461 -12.93 23.01 0.91
C ASP A 461 -14.01 21.94 0.74
N VAL A 462 -13.65 20.71 1.07
CA VAL A 462 -14.52 19.53 0.96
C VAL A 462 -14.78 19.01 2.37
N GLY A 463 -16.03 18.69 2.67
CA GLY A 463 -16.40 18.08 3.93
C GLY A 463 -17.40 16.96 3.69
N ASP A 464 -17.22 15.83 4.37
CA ASP A 464 -18.11 14.69 4.30
C ASP A 464 -18.17 13.95 5.65
N SER A 465 -19.24 13.20 5.88
CA SER A 465 -19.31 12.30 7.02
C SER A 465 -20.09 11.05 6.67
N GLU A 466 -19.59 9.91 7.14
CA GLU A 466 -20.15 8.61 6.77
C GLU A 466 -20.25 7.68 7.97
N THR A 467 -21.26 6.81 7.91
CA THR A 467 -21.46 5.75 8.89
C THR A 467 -21.35 4.41 8.20
N SER A 468 -20.36 3.61 8.61
CA SER A 468 -20.13 2.27 8.09
C SER A 468 -20.62 1.21 9.08
N LEU A 469 -21.30 0.19 8.56
CA LEU A 469 -21.80 -0.95 9.33
C LEU A 469 -21.21 -2.28 8.85
N LYS A 470 -20.97 -3.18 9.81
CA LYS A 470 -20.58 -4.56 9.55
C LYS A 470 -21.40 -5.51 10.41
N VAL A 471 -21.87 -6.59 9.79
CA VAL A 471 -22.55 -7.69 10.49
C VAL A 471 -21.98 -8.99 9.95
N GLY A 472 -21.38 -9.77 10.83
CA GLY A 472 -20.78 -11.06 10.52
C GLY A 472 -21.42 -12.17 11.33
N TYR A 473 -21.54 -13.36 10.75
CA TYR A 473 -21.99 -14.57 11.44
C TYR A 473 -21.08 -15.73 11.08
N LEU A 474 -20.66 -16.49 12.08
CA LEU A 474 -19.85 -17.70 11.96
C LEU A 474 -20.57 -18.85 12.67
N TYR A 475 -20.55 -20.02 12.05
CA TYR A 475 -21.15 -21.24 12.58
C TYR A 475 -20.24 -22.44 12.28
N ASP A 476 -19.67 -23.02 13.33
CA ASP A 476 -18.92 -24.28 13.24
C ASP A 476 -19.92 -25.44 13.17
N ILE A 477 -20.07 -25.98 11.96
CA ILE A 477 -20.98 -27.09 11.66
C ILE A 477 -20.40 -28.39 12.25
N SER A 478 -19.08 -28.54 12.18
CA SER A 478 -18.28 -29.59 12.80
C SER A 478 -16.90 -29.03 13.14
N PRO A 479 -16.04 -29.74 13.90
CA PRO A 479 -14.69 -29.26 14.26
C PRO A 479 -13.78 -28.91 13.08
N ASN A 480 -14.18 -29.28 11.87
CA ASN A 480 -13.39 -29.19 10.65
C ASN A 480 -14.18 -28.56 9.48
N LEU A 481 -15.35 -27.98 9.76
CA LEU A 481 -16.20 -27.32 8.77
C LEU A 481 -16.91 -26.12 9.40
N THR A 482 -16.58 -24.94 8.90
CA THR A 482 -17.13 -23.67 9.36
C THR A 482 -17.87 -22.98 8.23
N PHE A 483 -19.07 -22.51 8.51
CA PHE A 483 -19.82 -21.61 7.66
C PHE A 483 -19.64 -20.17 8.16
N TYR A 484 -19.45 -19.22 7.26
CA TYR A 484 -19.49 -17.81 7.59
C TYR A 484 -20.35 -17.02 6.61
N SER A 485 -20.88 -15.90 7.07
CA SER A 485 -21.53 -14.89 6.23
C SER A 485 -21.29 -13.50 6.78
N GLN A 486 -21.20 -12.51 5.89
CA GLN A 486 -21.02 -11.12 6.29
C GLN A 486 -21.72 -10.14 5.37
N TYR A 487 -22.08 -9.02 5.98
CA TYR A 487 -22.41 -7.76 5.34
C TYR A 487 -21.40 -6.71 5.82
N SER A 488 -20.80 -5.98 4.89
CA SER A 488 -19.91 -4.85 5.24
C SER A 488 -20.11 -3.67 4.30
N GLU A 489 -19.90 -2.48 4.85
CA GLU A 489 -19.94 -1.21 4.14
C GLU A 489 -18.55 -0.57 4.10
N GLY A 490 -18.27 0.14 3.01
CA GLY A 490 -17.06 0.88 2.77
C GLY A 490 -17.36 2.24 2.15
N PHE A 491 -16.47 3.19 2.34
CA PHE A 491 -16.54 4.48 1.66
C PHE A 491 -15.15 5.05 1.39
N ARG A 492 -15.08 5.98 0.44
CA ARG A 492 -13.89 6.78 0.14
C ARG A 492 -14.31 8.23 -0.05
N ALA A 493 -13.79 9.10 0.81
CA ALA A 493 -14.00 10.54 0.67
C ALA A 493 -13.26 11.07 -0.58
N PRO A 494 -13.77 12.14 -1.23
CA PRO A 494 -13.06 12.77 -2.34
C PRO A 494 -11.71 13.34 -1.88
N ASP A 495 -10.63 12.89 -2.50
CA ASP A 495 -9.27 13.36 -2.20
C ASP A 495 -8.93 14.70 -2.87
N TYR A 496 -7.76 15.24 -2.52
CA TYR A 496 -7.22 16.51 -3.01
C TYR A 496 -7.09 16.56 -4.54
N GLU A 497 -6.80 15.42 -5.18
CA GLU A 497 -6.64 15.34 -6.62
C GLU A 497 -7.99 15.32 -7.32
N ASN A 498 -8.92 14.47 -6.89
CA ASN A 498 -10.23 14.33 -7.52
C ASN A 498 -11.11 15.57 -7.34
N ALA A 499 -11.09 16.20 -6.16
CA ALA A 499 -11.93 17.36 -5.88
C ALA A 499 -11.40 18.66 -6.51
N ASN A 500 -10.08 18.87 -6.46
CA ASN A 500 -9.47 20.19 -6.65
C ASN A 500 -8.40 20.27 -7.75
N THR A 501 -8.28 19.24 -8.59
CA THR A 501 -7.39 19.33 -9.76
C THR A 501 -7.84 20.39 -10.76
N VAL A 502 -6.89 21.24 -11.14
CA VAL A 502 -6.95 22.18 -12.23
C VAL A 502 -5.87 21.84 -13.25
N PHE A 503 -6.28 21.76 -14.51
CA PHE A 503 -5.33 21.61 -15.60
C PHE A 503 -5.89 22.29 -16.84
N THR A 504 -5.06 23.04 -17.56
CA THR A 504 -5.48 23.64 -18.83
C THR A 504 -4.43 23.36 -19.86
N ASN A 505 -4.80 22.57 -20.87
CA ASN A 505 -3.94 22.25 -21.98
C ASN A 505 -4.33 23.08 -23.20
N PHE A 506 -3.72 24.25 -23.35
CA PHE A 506 -4.00 25.12 -24.48
C PHE A 506 -3.64 24.48 -25.82
N ALA A 507 -2.62 23.61 -25.84
CA ALA A 507 -2.25 22.91 -27.04
C ALA A 507 -3.36 21.91 -27.45
N TYR A 508 -3.81 21.05 -26.52
CA TYR A 508 -4.81 19.99 -26.80
C TYR A 508 -6.25 20.50 -26.71
N ARG A 509 -6.46 21.77 -26.35
CA ARG A 509 -7.77 22.43 -26.24
C ARG A 509 -8.72 21.71 -25.29
N TYR A 510 -8.20 21.23 -24.17
CA TYR A 510 -9.02 20.72 -23.07
C TYR A 510 -8.58 21.34 -21.75
N THR A 511 -9.48 21.27 -20.78
CA THR A 511 -9.25 21.72 -19.42
C THR A 511 -9.92 20.75 -18.46
N VAL A 512 -9.24 20.46 -17.35
CA VAL A 512 -9.79 19.75 -16.20
C VAL A 512 -10.31 20.82 -15.25
N ARG A 513 -11.61 20.76 -14.98
CA ARG A 513 -12.33 21.66 -14.08
C ARG A 513 -12.51 20.94 -12.73
N PRO A 514 -12.21 21.60 -11.61
CA PRO A 514 -12.40 21.02 -10.28
C PRO A 514 -13.89 20.88 -9.97
N ASN A 515 -14.24 19.87 -9.17
CA ASN A 515 -15.59 19.64 -8.67
C ASN A 515 -15.56 19.46 -7.15
N PRO A 516 -15.58 20.55 -6.36
CA PRO A 516 -15.56 20.44 -4.91
C PRO A 516 -16.90 19.95 -4.32
N ASN A 517 -17.91 19.66 -5.15
CA ASN A 517 -19.18 19.06 -4.68
C ASN A 517 -19.21 17.55 -4.95
N LEU A 518 -18.05 16.91 -5.16
CA LEU A 518 -17.98 15.45 -5.20
C LEU A 518 -18.50 14.88 -3.88
N GLN A 519 -19.20 13.75 -3.98
CA GLN A 519 -19.65 12.97 -2.85
C GLN A 519 -18.72 11.79 -2.66
N SER A 520 -18.70 11.21 -1.45
CA SER A 520 -17.98 9.95 -1.21
C SER A 520 -18.45 8.83 -2.13
N GLU A 521 -17.48 8.04 -2.59
CA GLU A 521 -17.77 6.72 -3.17
C GLU A 521 -18.20 5.78 -2.04
N THR A 522 -19.15 4.89 -2.30
CA THR A 522 -19.60 3.91 -1.29
C THR A 522 -19.66 2.50 -1.84
N SER A 523 -19.35 1.51 -1.01
CA SER A 523 -19.42 0.09 -1.34
C SER A 523 -20.21 -0.68 -0.27
N LYS A 524 -20.98 -1.67 -0.74
CA LYS A 524 -21.69 -2.64 0.12
C LYS A 524 -21.39 -4.04 -0.38
N SER A 525 -20.95 -4.91 0.51
CA SER A 525 -20.65 -6.30 0.20
C SER A 525 -21.56 -7.25 0.97
N TYR A 526 -22.03 -8.28 0.28
CA TYR A 526 -22.64 -9.47 0.89
C TYR A 526 -21.77 -10.65 0.54
N GLU A 527 -21.39 -11.44 1.53
CA GLU A 527 -20.51 -12.58 1.34
C GLU A 527 -20.97 -13.75 2.21
N ALA A 528 -20.85 -14.96 1.67
CA ALA A 528 -21.04 -16.19 2.42
C ALA A 528 -20.03 -17.22 1.94
N GLY A 529 -19.52 -18.03 2.85
CA GLY A 529 -18.51 -19.01 2.53
C GLY A 529 -18.47 -20.19 3.48
N PHE A 530 -17.72 -21.20 3.06
CA PHE A 530 -17.41 -22.39 3.85
C PHE A 530 -15.90 -22.55 3.89
N ARG A 531 -15.38 -22.94 5.06
CA ARG A 531 -14.00 -23.37 5.26
C ARG A 531 -13.98 -24.78 5.79
N GLY A 532 -13.09 -25.61 5.27
CA GLY A 532 -12.83 -26.91 5.84
C GLY A 532 -11.35 -27.14 6.03
N GLN A 533 -11.00 -27.71 7.19
CA GLN A 533 -9.66 -28.16 7.51
C GLN A 533 -9.65 -29.69 7.52
N GLN A 534 -8.65 -30.32 6.94
CA GLN A 534 -8.52 -31.79 6.92
C GLN A 534 -7.04 -32.15 6.96
N ASP A 535 -6.70 -33.36 7.40
CA ASP A 535 -5.31 -33.85 7.46
C ASP A 535 -4.53 -33.73 6.13
N GLN A 536 -5.23 -33.65 5.00
CA GLN A 536 -4.65 -33.57 3.66
C GLN A 536 -4.64 -32.14 3.09
N GLY A 537 -5.15 -31.16 3.82
CA GLY A 537 -5.12 -29.75 3.46
C GLY A 537 -6.42 -29.01 3.73
N ASP A 538 -6.32 -27.69 3.62
CA ASP A 538 -7.39 -26.73 3.87
C ASP A 538 -8.02 -26.25 2.58
N TRP A 539 -9.30 -25.86 2.66
CA TRP A 539 -9.99 -25.25 1.54
C TRP A 539 -10.98 -24.16 2.00
N GLU A 540 -11.14 -23.14 1.17
CA GLU A 540 -12.15 -22.09 1.34
C GLU A 540 -12.96 -21.94 0.05
N LEU A 541 -14.27 -21.83 0.19
CA LEU A 541 -15.19 -21.43 -0.88
C LEU A 541 -15.94 -20.17 -0.44
N ALA A 542 -15.79 -19.08 -1.18
CA ALA A 542 -16.47 -17.82 -0.92
C ALA A 542 -17.33 -17.37 -2.11
N ILE A 543 -18.57 -16.97 -1.83
CA ILE A 543 -19.49 -16.36 -2.79
C ILE A 543 -19.78 -14.95 -2.30
N TYR A 544 -19.53 -13.95 -3.15
CA TYR A 544 -19.69 -12.55 -2.79
C TYR A 544 -20.47 -11.76 -3.84
N LYS A 545 -21.07 -10.65 -3.41
CA LYS A 545 -21.73 -9.65 -4.24
C LYS A 545 -21.40 -8.26 -3.73
N ASN A 546 -20.61 -7.52 -4.51
CA ASN A 546 -20.28 -6.13 -4.23
C ASN A 546 -21.22 -5.20 -5.00
N LYS A 547 -21.66 -4.12 -4.35
CA LYS A 547 -22.38 -3.01 -4.97
C LYS A 547 -21.66 -1.71 -4.63
N VAL A 548 -21.01 -1.14 -5.63
CA VAL A 548 -20.35 0.17 -5.54
C VAL A 548 -21.29 1.23 -6.12
N LYS A 549 -21.29 2.42 -5.53
CA LYS A 549 -22.07 3.58 -5.97
C LYS A 549 -21.20 4.83 -5.95
N ASP A 550 -21.63 5.80 -6.75
CA ASP A 550 -21.05 7.15 -6.79
C ASP A 550 -19.55 7.15 -7.09
N PHE A 551 -19.11 6.17 -7.89
CA PHE A 551 -17.71 6.01 -8.31
C PHE A 551 -17.22 7.29 -9.00
N ILE A 552 -16.14 7.86 -8.49
CA ILE A 552 -15.57 9.10 -8.97
C ILE A 552 -14.83 8.81 -10.28
N ASN A 553 -15.21 9.52 -11.33
CA ASN A 553 -14.59 9.38 -12.63
C ASN A 553 -14.59 10.72 -13.37
N ALA A 554 -13.61 10.90 -14.26
CA ALA A 554 -13.57 12.05 -15.15
C ALA A 554 -14.69 11.98 -16.20
N GLU A 555 -15.43 13.08 -16.35
CA GLU A 555 -16.51 13.19 -17.34
C GLU A 555 -16.28 14.38 -18.29
N ALA A 556 -16.53 14.17 -19.58
CA ALA A 556 -16.52 15.23 -20.57
C ALA A 556 -17.81 16.08 -20.47
N ILE A 557 -17.74 17.20 -19.75
CA ILE A 557 -18.90 18.06 -19.46
C ILE A 557 -19.30 19.03 -20.59
N GLY A 558 -18.50 19.12 -21.66
CA GLY A 558 -18.82 19.94 -22.83
C GLY A 558 -17.59 20.53 -23.53
N PHE A 559 -17.86 21.37 -24.53
CA PHE A 559 -16.86 22.16 -25.24
C PHE A 559 -17.13 23.64 -24.94
N SER A 560 -16.09 24.39 -24.58
CA SER A 560 -16.16 25.83 -24.34
C SER A 560 -15.71 26.67 -25.53
#